data_AF-A0A0S3R5E7-F1
#
_entry.id   AF-A0A0S3R5E7-F1
#
_cell.length_a   1.000
_cell.length_b   1.000
_cell.length_c   1.000
_cell.angle_alpha   90.00
_cell.angle_beta   90.00
_cell.angle_gamma   90.00
#
_symmetry.space_group_name_H-M   'P 1'
#
loop_
_entity.id
_entity.type
_entity.pdbx_description
1 polymer ?
#
loop_
_entity_poly.entity_id
_entity_poly.type
_entity_poly.pdbx_seq_one_letter_code
_entity_poly.pdbx_strand_id
1 'polypeptide(L)'
;MNETNQDLIAAQGGINLLSMVAANAEDPQTLRMVAGAFANLFGNDKLQIKIRDEGGLKALLGMVRCRHPDVHTQIARAIANFAKCESKASTQGTKVERSLLIVDDLLPWIVQNANNEVSLVRRHIEIALCHLAKFEANAIDMISGGAMGELVRVSRDSSREDIRILARETLISNPAFRAEIKHSALNMVK
;
A
#
# COMPACT_ATOMS: atom_id res chain seq x y z
N MET A 1 19.30 -2.41 1.57
CA MET A 1 19.16 -3.39 2.67
C MET A 1 18.89 -4.74 2.04
N ASN A 2 19.53 -5.83 2.49
CA ASN A 2 19.32 -7.18 1.95
C ASN A 2 18.39 -8.00 2.87
N GLU A 3 17.90 -9.14 2.37
CA GLU A 3 16.97 -10.01 3.10
C GLU A 3 17.56 -10.55 4.40
N THR A 4 18.81 -11.02 4.37
CA THR A 4 19.50 -11.55 5.57
C THR A 4 19.50 -10.55 6.73
N ASN A 5 19.79 -9.27 6.47
CA ASN A 5 19.79 -8.25 7.52
C ASN A 5 18.36 -7.93 7.99
N GLN A 6 17.36 -7.96 7.08
CA GLN A 6 15.96 -7.76 7.44
C GLN A 6 15.48 -8.89 8.36
N ASP A 7 15.81 -10.13 8.03
CA ASP A 7 15.46 -11.32 8.81
C ASP A 7 16.11 -11.26 10.21
N LEU A 8 17.38 -10.88 10.30
CA LEU A 8 18.08 -10.70 11.58
C LEU A 8 17.45 -9.60 12.44
N ILE A 9 17.14 -8.44 11.85
CA ILE A 9 16.49 -7.35 12.58
C ILE A 9 15.11 -7.77 13.09
N ALA A 10 14.32 -8.46 12.27
CA ALA A 10 13.03 -8.98 12.68
C ALA A 10 13.17 -10.08 13.74
N ALA A 11 14.16 -10.97 13.63
CA ALA A 11 14.43 -12.02 14.62
C ALA A 11 14.78 -11.44 16.00
N GLN A 12 15.45 -10.28 16.05
CA GLN A 12 15.81 -9.58 17.29
C GLN A 12 14.72 -8.62 17.81
N GLY A 13 13.48 -8.74 17.33
CA GLY A 13 12.35 -7.92 17.80
C GLY A 13 12.37 -6.47 17.30
N GLY A 14 13.11 -6.20 16.22
CA GLY A 14 13.25 -4.85 15.68
C GLY A 14 11.94 -4.23 15.18
N ILE A 15 10.99 -5.02 14.68
CA ILE A 15 9.69 -4.49 14.24
C ILE A 15 8.90 -4.03 15.47
N ASN A 16 8.80 -4.85 16.52
CA ASN A 16 8.12 -4.49 17.76
C ASN A 16 8.71 -3.22 18.39
N LEU A 17 10.04 -3.12 18.46
CA LEU A 17 10.72 -1.93 18.99
C LEU A 17 10.37 -0.68 18.17
N LEU A 18 10.42 -0.76 16.84
CA LEU A 18 10.04 0.35 15.95
C LEU A 18 8.57 0.74 16.14
N SER A 19 7.66 -0.23 16.30
CA SER A 19 6.25 0.01 16.58
C SER A 19 6.05 0.75 17.90
N MET A 20 6.80 0.38 18.95
CA MET A 20 6.77 1.08 20.24
C MET A 20 7.30 2.51 20.13
N VAL A 21 8.39 2.73 19.39
CA VAL A 21 8.91 4.09 19.17
C VAL A 21 7.89 4.94 18.41
N ALA A 22 7.28 4.42 17.35
CA ALA A 22 6.25 5.13 16.59
C ALA A 22 5.03 5.53 17.44
N ALA A 23 4.67 4.70 18.44
CA ALA A 23 3.52 4.98 19.31
C ALA A 23 3.78 6.11 20.32
N ASN A 24 5.04 6.38 20.66
CA ASN A 24 5.42 7.34 21.70
C ASN A 24 6.09 8.60 21.16
N ALA A 25 6.57 8.59 19.92
CA ALA A 25 7.25 9.72 19.31
C ALA A 25 6.26 10.74 18.74
N GLU A 26 6.52 12.02 19.01
CA GLU A 26 5.78 13.14 18.41
C GLU A 26 6.62 13.89 17.37
N ASP A 27 7.95 13.82 17.48
CA ASP A 27 8.82 14.60 16.62
C ASP A 27 8.88 14.00 15.20
N PRO A 28 8.71 14.82 14.14
CA PRO A 28 8.68 14.33 12.76
C PRO A 28 9.95 13.62 12.32
N GLN A 29 11.11 13.97 12.88
CA GLN A 29 12.38 13.39 12.47
C GLN A 29 12.48 11.93 12.91
N THR A 30 12.12 11.61 14.15
CA THR A 30 12.06 10.24 14.66
C THR A 30 11.04 9.43 13.86
N LEU A 31 9.83 9.96 13.65
CA LEU A 31 8.79 9.28 12.88
C LEU A 31 9.22 9.03 11.43
N ARG A 32 9.94 9.96 10.82
CA ARG A 32 10.52 9.79 9.47
C ARG A 32 11.53 8.64 9.43
N MET A 33 12.39 8.55 10.44
CA MET A 33 13.39 7.48 10.55
C MET A 33 12.74 6.11 10.77
N VAL A 34 11.72 6.04 11.64
CA VAL A 34 10.96 4.81 11.91
C VAL A 34 10.20 4.35 10.66
N ALA A 35 9.46 5.24 10.00
CA ALA A 35 8.77 4.93 8.75
C ALA A 35 9.76 4.51 7.65
N GLY A 36 10.95 5.12 7.62
CA GLY A 36 12.03 4.73 6.71
C GLY A 36 12.54 3.31 6.96
N ALA A 37 12.69 2.93 8.22
CA ALA A 37 13.07 1.57 8.63
C ALA A 37 11.98 0.56 8.26
N PHE A 38 10.69 0.86 8.54
CA PHE A 38 9.58 0.02 8.08
C PHE A 38 9.57 -0.13 6.57
N ALA A 39 9.78 0.94 5.81
CA ALA A 39 9.81 0.83 4.36
C ALA A 39 10.92 -0.09 3.85
N ASN A 40 12.04 -0.20 4.56
CA ASN A 40 13.09 -1.16 4.23
C ASN A 40 12.69 -2.59 4.61
N LEU A 41 11.96 -2.81 5.70
CA LEU A 41 11.54 -4.14 6.17
C LEU A 41 10.35 -4.71 5.39
N PHE A 42 9.39 -3.85 5.01
CA PHE A 42 8.13 -4.22 4.35
C PHE A 42 8.34 -4.73 2.92
N GLY A 43 9.55 -4.56 2.37
CA GLY A 43 9.98 -5.12 1.10
C GLY A 43 10.36 -6.60 1.15
N ASN A 44 10.27 -7.26 2.31
CA ASN A 44 10.56 -8.69 2.48
C ASN A 44 9.24 -9.47 2.65
N ASP A 45 8.96 -10.38 1.74
CA ASP A 45 7.73 -11.18 1.72
C ASP A 45 7.65 -12.18 2.89
N LYS A 46 8.78 -12.69 3.36
CA LYS A 46 8.87 -13.60 4.52
C LYS A 46 8.46 -12.92 5.83
N LEU A 47 8.53 -11.59 5.91
CA LEU A 47 8.25 -10.84 7.12
C LEU A 47 6.79 -10.39 7.26
N GLN A 48 5.90 -10.63 6.29
CA GLN A 48 4.53 -10.08 6.30
C GLN A 48 3.74 -10.41 7.57
N ILE A 49 3.74 -11.66 8.00
CA ILE A 49 3.03 -12.10 9.22
C ILE A 49 3.66 -11.45 10.45
N LYS A 50 4.98 -11.49 10.55
CA LYS A 50 5.70 -10.88 11.67
C LYS A 50 5.49 -9.37 11.77
N ILE A 51 5.45 -8.67 10.63
CA ILE A 51 5.13 -7.25 10.54
C ILE A 51 3.75 -6.95 11.14
N ARG A 52 2.76 -7.77 10.80
CA ARG A 52 1.40 -7.63 11.33
C ARG A 52 1.36 -7.90 12.83
N ASP A 53 1.92 -9.04 13.26
CA ASP A 53 1.87 -9.51 14.64
C ASP A 53 2.63 -8.58 15.60
N GLU A 54 3.74 -8.00 15.16
CA GLU A 54 4.51 -7.02 15.93
C GLU A 54 4.02 -5.57 15.75
N GLY A 55 2.82 -5.39 15.19
CA GLY A 55 2.11 -4.11 15.15
C GLY A 55 2.64 -3.10 14.13
N GLY A 56 3.46 -3.50 13.17
CA GLY A 56 4.06 -2.59 12.19
C GLY A 56 3.04 -1.87 11.31
N LEU A 57 1.96 -2.54 10.91
CA LEU A 57 0.86 -1.90 10.14
C LEU A 57 0.10 -0.87 10.98
N LYS A 58 -0.22 -1.21 12.22
CA LYS A 58 -0.87 -0.30 13.18
C LYS A 58 0.02 0.92 13.48
N ALA A 59 1.33 0.72 13.60
CA ALA A 59 2.29 1.79 13.78
C ALA A 59 2.31 2.75 12.58
N LEU A 60 2.36 2.24 11.34
CA LEU A 60 2.23 3.08 10.15
C LEU A 60 0.93 3.89 10.14
N LEU A 61 -0.20 3.24 10.44
CA LEU A 61 -1.50 3.91 10.51
C LEU A 61 -1.52 5.01 11.59
N GLY A 62 -0.87 4.80 12.74
CA GLY A 62 -0.73 5.83 13.76
C GLY A 62 0.10 7.03 13.29
N MET A 63 1.20 6.78 12.58
CA MET A 63 2.12 7.83 12.12
C MET A 63 1.54 8.75 11.04
N VAL A 64 0.47 8.36 10.36
CA VAL A 64 -0.18 9.23 9.34
C VAL A 64 -0.60 10.59 9.91
N ARG A 65 -0.81 10.68 11.23
CA ARG A 65 -1.22 11.88 11.96
C ARG A 65 -0.13 12.96 12.04
N CYS A 66 1.14 12.62 11.81
CA CYS A 66 2.27 13.56 11.89
C CYS A 66 2.18 14.71 10.87
N ARG A 67 1.40 14.57 9.79
CA ARG A 67 1.19 15.56 8.70
C ARG A 67 2.47 16.15 8.07
N HIS A 68 3.64 15.58 8.38
CA HIS A 68 4.91 16.01 7.83
C HIS A 68 5.18 15.30 6.48
N PRO A 69 5.46 16.04 5.39
CA PRO A 69 5.62 15.47 4.05
C PRO A 69 6.66 14.35 3.95
N ASP A 70 7.79 14.49 4.64
CA ASP A 70 8.83 13.47 4.63
C ASP A 70 8.42 12.18 5.34
N VAL A 71 7.61 12.29 6.39
CA VAL A 71 7.05 11.11 7.10
C VAL A 71 6.06 10.42 6.18
N HIS A 72 5.15 11.17 5.55
CA HIS A 72 4.19 10.64 4.57
C HIS A 72 4.88 9.97 3.38
N THR A 73 6.00 10.52 2.90
CA THR A 73 6.79 9.91 1.82
C THR A 73 7.31 8.53 2.23
N GLN A 74 7.82 8.37 3.45
CA GLN A 74 8.29 7.08 3.95
C GLN A 74 7.14 6.09 4.22
N ILE A 75 6.01 6.57 4.75
CA ILE A 75 4.80 5.75 4.94
C ILE A 75 4.30 5.23 3.58
N ALA A 76 4.18 6.11 2.58
CA ALA A 76 3.76 5.73 1.23
C ALA A 76 4.73 4.69 0.63
N ARG A 77 6.04 4.88 0.82
CA ARG A 77 7.06 3.90 0.40
C ARG A 77 6.87 2.54 1.08
N ALA A 78 6.60 2.52 2.39
CA ALA A 78 6.37 1.28 3.12
C ALA A 78 5.12 0.54 2.62
N ILE A 79 4.02 1.26 2.41
CA ILE A 79 2.78 0.73 1.85
C ILE A 79 3.01 0.16 0.45
N ALA A 80 3.69 0.89 -0.43
CA ALA A 80 3.99 0.44 -1.79
C ALA A 80 4.82 -0.84 -1.80
N ASN A 81 5.84 -0.93 -0.93
CA ASN A 81 6.68 -2.10 -0.80
C ASN A 81 5.87 -3.31 -0.29
N PHE A 82 5.04 -3.11 0.72
CA PHE A 82 4.20 -4.17 1.28
C PHE A 82 3.19 -4.70 0.25
N ALA A 83 2.44 -3.82 -0.41
CA ALA A 83 1.49 -4.21 -1.46
C ALA A 83 2.18 -4.98 -2.59
N LYS A 84 3.37 -4.52 -3.01
CA LYS A 84 4.18 -5.20 -4.02
C LYS A 84 4.58 -6.61 -3.57
N CYS A 85 5.03 -6.77 -2.33
CA CYS A 85 5.43 -8.07 -1.78
C CYS A 85 4.25 -9.03 -1.64
N GLU A 86 3.10 -8.57 -1.16
CA GLU A 86 1.90 -9.40 -1.13
C GLU A 86 1.55 -9.89 -2.54
N SER A 87 1.69 -9.04 -3.57
CA SER A 87 1.26 -9.38 -4.93
C SER A 87 2.13 -10.47 -5.54
N LYS A 88 3.43 -10.51 -5.20
CA LYS A 88 4.33 -11.59 -5.61
C LYS A 88 3.94 -12.93 -4.99
N ALA A 89 3.59 -12.94 -3.70
CA ALA A 89 3.18 -14.15 -2.99
C ALA A 89 1.87 -14.74 -3.55
N SER A 90 0.93 -13.90 -4.00
CA SER A 90 -0.30 -14.40 -4.62
C SER A 90 -0.08 -14.96 -6.02
N THR A 91 0.81 -14.39 -6.83
CA THR A 91 1.17 -15.01 -8.13
C THR A 91 1.80 -16.40 -8.00
N GLN A 92 2.30 -16.75 -6.81
CA GLN A 92 2.80 -18.09 -6.48
C GLN A 92 1.72 -19.03 -5.90
N GLY A 93 0.45 -18.62 -5.92
CA GLY A 93 -0.69 -19.43 -5.48
C GLY A 93 -0.83 -19.57 -3.97
N THR A 94 -0.04 -18.86 -3.17
CA THR A 94 0.03 -19.06 -1.71
C THR A 94 -0.95 -18.18 -0.93
N LYS A 95 -1.46 -17.09 -1.53
CA LYS A 95 -2.30 -16.10 -0.83
C LYS A 95 -3.58 -15.79 -1.61
N VAL A 96 -4.71 -16.24 -1.06
CA VAL A 96 -6.08 -16.01 -1.57
C VAL A 96 -6.83 -14.92 -0.78
N GLU A 97 -6.28 -14.51 0.36
CA GLU A 97 -6.92 -13.54 1.25
C GLU A 97 -6.70 -12.09 0.81
N ARG A 98 -7.56 -11.22 1.34
CA ARG A 98 -7.43 -9.77 1.22
C ARG A 98 -6.08 -9.29 1.73
N SER A 99 -5.58 -8.22 1.13
CA SER A 99 -4.35 -7.56 1.59
C SER A 99 -4.48 -7.13 3.06
N LEU A 100 -3.40 -7.32 3.83
CA LEU A 100 -3.37 -6.85 5.21
C LEU A 100 -3.46 -5.32 5.32
N LEU A 101 -3.12 -4.58 4.27
CA LEU A 101 -3.32 -3.12 4.21
C LEU A 101 -4.81 -2.75 4.21
N ILE A 102 -5.67 -3.61 3.68
CA ILE A 102 -7.12 -3.42 3.73
C ILE A 102 -7.66 -3.89 5.09
N VAL A 103 -7.20 -5.05 5.57
CA VAL A 103 -7.63 -5.62 6.85
C VAL A 103 -7.31 -4.68 8.03
N ASP A 104 -6.15 -4.01 8.00
CA ASP A 104 -5.70 -3.09 9.04
C ASP A 104 -6.01 -1.61 8.71
N ASP A 105 -7.01 -1.35 7.86
CA ASP A 105 -7.61 -0.03 7.62
C ASP A 105 -6.68 1.07 7.06
N LEU A 106 -5.70 0.68 6.23
CA LEU A 106 -4.85 1.65 5.51
C LEU A 106 -5.48 2.12 4.18
N LEU A 107 -6.49 1.41 3.65
CA LEU A 107 -7.10 1.74 2.35
C LEU A 107 -7.63 3.19 2.27
N PRO A 108 -8.34 3.74 3.28
CA PRO A 108 -8.81 5.13 3.22
C PRO A 108 -7.67 6.14 3.05
N TRP A 109 -6.55 5.93 3.77
CA TRP A 109 -5.38 6.80 3.66
C TRP A 109 -4.70 6.67 2.29
N ILE A 110 -4.64 5.45 1.74
CA ILE A 110 -4.13 5.20 0.39
C ILE A 110 -4.96 5.97 -0.64
N VAL A 111 -6.29 5.87 -0.59
CA VAL A 111 -7.17 6.58 -1.53
C VAL A 111 -7.02 8.09 -1.41
N GLN A 112 -7.02 8.63 -0.18
CA GLN A 112 -6.84 10.06 0.06
C GLN A 112 -5.53 10.61 -0.52
N ASN A 113 -4.47 9.79 -0.59
CA ASN A 113 -3.15 10.20 -1.05
C ASN A 113 -2.82 9.78 -2.49
N ALA A 114 -3.79 9.22 -3.22
CA ALA A 114 -3.59 8.76 -4.58
C ALA A 114 -3.25 9.90 -5.55
N ASN A 115 -3.82 11.09 -5.34
CA ASN A 115 -3.52 12.30 -6.10
C ASN A 115 -2.76 13.36 -5.27
N ASN A 116 -1.83 12.91 -4.42
CA ASN A 116 -1.08 13.81 -3.54
C ASN A 116 -0.18 14.78 -4.35
N GLU A 117 -0.11 16.04 -3.90
CA GLU A 117 0.72 17.08 -4.53
C GLU A 117 2.21 16.71 -4.51
N VAL A 118 2.68 16.11 -3.41
CA VAL A 118 4.03 15.58 -3.28
C VAL A 118 4.21 14.39 -4.22
N SER A 119 5.02 14.60 -5.27
CA SER A 119 5.23 13.64 -6.35
C SER A 119 5.69 12.26 -5.87
N LEU A 120 6.53 12.21 -4.83
CA LEU A 120 7.00 10.95 -4.26
C LEU A 120 5.90 10.18 -3.51
N VAL A 121 5.06 10.87 -2.73
CA VAL A 121 3.91 10.24 -2.05
C VAL A 121 2.96 9.67 -3.08
N ARG A 122 2.52 10.51 -4.04
CA ARG A 122 1.63 10.10 -5.13
C ARG A 122 2.18 8.89 -5.87
N ARG A 123 3.43 8.94 -6.35
CA ARG A 123 4.07 7.81 -7.06
C ARG A 123 4.00 6.51 -6.26
N HIS A 124 4.35 6.54 -4.97
CA HIS A 124 4.32 5.34 -4.15
C HIS A 124 2.90 4.80 -3.95
N ILE A 125 1.92 5.68 -3.79
CA ILE A 125 0.51 5.29 -3.64
C ILE A 125 -0.07 4.74 -4.94
N GLU A 126 0.28 5.31 -6.09
CA GLU A 126 -0.12 4.76 -7.40
C GLU A 126 0.40 3.32 -7.58
N ILE A 127 1.65 3.06 -7.18
CA ILE A 127 2.23 1.70 -7.17
C ILE A 127 1.44 0.80 -6.22
N ALA A 128 1.13 1.26 -5.00
CA ALA A 128 0.36 0.49 -4.02
C ALA A 128 -1.02 0.11 -4.56
N LEU A 129 -1.76 1.06 -5.14
CA LEU A 129 -3.08 0.84 -5.75
C LEU A 129 -3.01 -0.22 -6.84
N CYS A 130 -2.05 -0.11 -7.76
CA CYS A 130 -1.85 -1.09 -8.82
C CYS A 130 -1.61 -2.50 -8.25
N HIS A 131 -0.78 -2.64 -7.21
CA HIS A 131 -0.51 -3.95 -6.61
C HIS A 131 -1.68 -4.50 -5.80
N LEU A 132 -2.43 -3.66 -5.07
CA LEU A 132 -3.65 -4.06 -4.37
C LEU A 132 -4.74 -4.53 -5.34
N ALA A 133 -4.84 -3.88 -6.49
CA ALA A 133 -5.83 -4.20 -7.52
C ALA A 133 -5.62 -5.56 -8.20
N LYS A 134 -4.39 -6.13 -8.11
CA LYS A 134 -4.08 -7.44 -8.69
C LYS A 134 -4.78 -8.60 -8.00
N PHE A 135 -5.23 -8.41 -6.76
CA PHE A 135 -5.94 -9.45 -6.03
C PHE A 135 -7.43 -9.25 -6.20
N GLU A 136 -8.11 -10.24 -6.76
CA GLU A 136 -9.56 -10.22 -6.91
C GLU A 136 -10.27 -10.10 -5.55
N ALA A 137 -9.69 -10.70 -4.49
CA ALA A 137 -10.21 -10.60 -3.13
C ALA A 137 -10.32 -9.15 -2.62
N ASN A 138 -9.49 -8.23 -3.11
CA ASN A 138 -9.51 -6.82 -2.71
C ASN A 138 -10.57 -6.01 -3.47
N ALA A 139 -11.13 -6.53 -4.56
CA ALA A 139 -11.86 -5.72 -5.52
C ALA A 139 -13.10 -5.06 -4.90
N ILE A 140 -13.83 -5.78 -4.05
CA ILE A 140 -15.04 -5.25 -3.38
C ILE A 140 -14.68 -4.06 -2.49
N ASP A 141 -13.67 -4.21 -1.63
CA ASP A 141 -13.20 -3.13 -0.73
C ASP A 141 -12.63 -1.94 -1.53
N MET A 142 -11.95 -2.21 -2.65
CA MET A 142 -11.42 -1.16 -3.51
C MET A 142 -12.49 -0.40 -4.29
N ILE A 143 -13.57 -1.07 -4.70
CA ILE A 143 -14.72 -0.42 -5.34
C ILE A 143 -15.44 0.44 -4.30
N SER A 144 -15.82 -0.15 -3.16
CA SER A 144 -16.58 0.56 -2.12
C SER A 144 -15.79 1.71 -1.48
N GLY A 145 -14.47 1.55 -1.34
CA GLY A 145 -13.57 2.56 -0.80
C GLY A 145 -13.13 3.64 -1.80
N GLY A 146 -13.61 3.62 -3.05
CA GLY A 146 -13.26 4.60 -4.09
C GLY A 146 -11.87 4.42 -4.72
N ALA A 147 -11.11 3.41 -4.31
CA ALA A 147 -9.78 3.11 -4.84
C ALA A 147 -9.79 2.76 -6.33
N MET A 148 -10.86 2.13 -6.83
CA MET A 148 -11.01 1.85 -8.25
C MET A 148 -11.09 3.13 -9.09
N GLY A 149 -11.77 4.18 -8.60
CA GLY A 149 -11.84 5.48 -9.28
C GLY A 149 -10.45 6.12 -9.41
N GLU A 150 -9.67 6.08 -8.34
CA GLU A 150 -8.27 6.51 -8.37
C GLU A 150 -7.43 5.66 -9.32
N LEU A 151 -7.63 4.34 -9.38
CA LEU A 151 -6.93 3.47 -10.32
C LEU A 151 -7.23 3.83 -11.78
N VAL A 152 -8.48 4.19 -12.10
CA VAL A 152 -8.87 4.69 -13.44
C VAL A 152 -8.17 6.01 -13.76
N ARG A 153 -8.06 6.93 -12.79
CA ARG A 153 -7.29 8.17 -12.97
C ARG A 153 -5.82 7.86 -13.22
N VAL A 154 -5.21 7.01 -12.40
CA VAL A 154 -3.80 6.60 -12.55
C VAL A 154 -3.52 6.01 -13.93
N SER A 155 -4.45 5.23 -14.49
CA SER A 155 -4.32 4.61 -15.81
C SER A 155 -4.24 5.61 -16.97
N ARG A 156 -4.66 6.86 -16.74
CA ARG A 156 -4.71 7.96 -17.71
C ARG A 156 -3.65 9.03 -17.41
N ASP A 157 -3.54 9.41 -16.14
CA ASP A 157 -2.91 10.67 -15.73
C ASP A 157 -1.61 10.49 -14.94
N SER A 158 -1.24 9.26 -14.54
CA SER A 158 0.04 9.05 -13.84
C SER A 158 1.18 9.56 -14.71
N SER A 159 2.19 10.20 -14.11
CA SER A 159 3.35 10.73 -14.85
C SER A 159 4.29 9.64 -15.38
N ARG A 160 4.10 8.40 -14.93
CA ARG A 160 4.94 7.23 -15.21
C ARG A 160 4.21 6.26 -16.13
N GLU A 161 4.72 6.06 -17.36
CA GLU A 161 4.06 5.18 -18.34
C GLU A 161 3.92 3.73 -17.86
N ASP A 162 4.93 3.20 -17.17
CA ASP A 162 4.88 1.85 -16.59
C ASP A 162 3.77 1.70 -15.54
N ILE A 163 3.53 2.73 -14.74
CA ILE A 163 2.42 2.75 -13.76
C ILE A 163 1.08 2.87 -14.50
N ARG A 164 0.98 3.71 -15.54
CA ARG A 164 -0.23 3.81 -16.37
C ARG A 164 -0.60 2.47 -16.98
N ILE A 165 0.38 1.78 -17.59
CA ILE A 165 0.19 0.46 -18.19
C ILE A 165 -0.28 -0.54 -17.12
N LEU A 166 0.41 -0.60 -15.98
CA LEU A 166 0.05 -1.54 -14.92
C LEU A 166 -1.37 -1.30 -14.38
N ALA A 167 -1.78 -0.05 -14.21
CA ALA A 167 -3.14 0.29 -13.81
C ALA A 167 -4.17 -0.16 -14.85
N ARG A 168 -3.92 0.12 -16.14
CA ARG A 168 -4.80 -0.31 -17.24
C ARG A 168 -4.94 -1.83 -17.30
N GLU A 169 -3.82 -2.55 -17.23
CA GLU A 169 -3.81 -4.01 -17.25
C GLU A 169 -4.61 -4.59 -16.08
N THR A 170 -4.45 -4.02 -14.88
CA THR A 170 -5.12 -4.53 -13.68
C THR A 170 -6.63 -4.27 -13.70
N LEU A 171 -7.06 -3.12 -14.24
CA LEU A 171 -8.49 -2.83 -14.47
C LEU A 171 -9.12 -3.82 -15.47
N ILE A 172 -8.35 -4.32 -16.43
CA ILE A 172 -8.81 -5.28 -17.45
C ILE A 172 -8.74 -6.73 -16.94
N SER A 173 -7.73 -7.08 -16.15
CA SER A 173 -7.59 -8.46 -15.69
C SER A 173 -8.58 -8.82 -14.59
N ASN A 174 -8.95 -7.86 -13.73
CA ASN A 174 -9.85 -8.10 -12.60
C ASN A 174 -11.34 -8.10 -13.04
N PRO A 175 -12.07 -9.22 -12.90
CA PRO A 175 -13.46 -9.33 -13.36
C PRO A 175 -14.42 -8.37 -12.68
N ALA A 176 -14.22 -8.09 -11.38
CA ALA A 176 -15.09 -7.20 -10.61
C ALA A 176 -14.96 -5.75 -11.09
N PHE A 177 -13.73 -5.28 -11.35
CA PHE A 177 -13.53 -3.94 -11.93
C PHE A 177 -14.15 -3.83 -13.33
N ARG A 178 -14.02 -4.87 -14.17
CA ARG A 178 -14.67 -4.90 -15.49
C ARG A 178 -16.19 -4.82 -15.41
N ALA A 179 -16.80 -5.54 -14.48
CA ALA A 179 -18.24 -5.50 -14.26
C ALA A 179 -18.68 -4.08 -13.85
N GLU A 180 -17.95 -3.46 -12.91
CA GLU A 180 -18.24 -2.12 -12.41
C GLU A 180 -18.10 -1.04 -13.50
N ILE A 181 -17.05 -1.11 -14.35
CA ILE A 181 -16.88 -0.19 -15.49
C ILE A 181 -18.07 -0.29 -16.45
N LYS A 182 -18.50 -1.51 -16.78
CA LYS A 182 -19.65 -1.73 -17.67
C LYS A 182 -20.95 -1.18 -17.06
N HIS A 183 -21.16 -1.43 -15.78
CA HIS A 183 -22.33 -0.94 -15.06
C HIS A 183 -22.37 0.60 -15.04
N SER A 184 -21.25 1.25 -14.71
CA SER A 184 -21.14 2.71 -14.72
C SER A 184 -21.36 3.31 -16.11
N ALA A 185 -20.78 2.72 -17.16
CA ALA A 185 -20.96 3.20 -18.54
C ALA A 185 -22.42 3.13 -19.02
N LEU A 186 -23.18 2.10 -18.61
CA LEU A 186 -24.59 1.96 -18.92
C LEU A 186 -25.47 3.01 -18.22
N ASN A 187 -25.08 3.45 -17.02
CA ASN A 187 -25.83 4.43 -16.25
C ASN A 187 -25.59 5.88 -16.71
N MET A 188 -24.55 6.16 -17.53
CA MET A 188 -24.30 7.48 -18.11
C MET A 188 -25.05 7.73 -19.43
N VAL A 189 -25.73 6.70 -19.98
CA VAL A 189 -26.45 6.76 -21.27
C VAL A 189 -27.98 6.83 -21.07
N LYS A 190 -28.45 6.81 -19.82
CA LYS A 190 -29.85 7.01 -19.43
C LYS A 190 -30.04 8.40 -18.84
#